data_AF-A0A9P5PPG8-F1
#
_entry.id   AF-A0A9P5PPG8-F1
#
_cell.length_a   1.000
_cell.length_b   1.000
_cell.length_c   1.000
_cell.angle_alpha   90.00
_cell.angle_beta   90.00
_cell.angle_gamma   90.00
#
_symmetry.space_group_name_H-M   'P 1'
#
loop_
_entity.id
_entity.type
_entity.pdbx_description
1 polymer ?
#
loop_
_entity_poly.entity_id
_entity_poly.type
_entity_poly.pdbx_seq_one_letter_code
_entity_poly.pdbx_strand_id
1 'polypeptide(L)'
;MQCAIQATLAALCEQIISLWSFNKEEHTTLLSIYTSMRENMNKTITPVLTGTWRALTRTHTKIPAYHPLRSVALQSFAEETAKILVLCRSPWTLDDAQGIVRDYFSTELSDLYDCCFRLDRVAYEGIGSFDVEVFLNKPGDIYEAECMYEVEAGSDMEKDQQNGKSTEIAFSCRLGLYKVESRSGAPPGSALQEVILLKAGIHLTSLFSTFESTA
;
A
#
# COMPACT_ATOMS: atom_id res chain seq x y z
N MET A 1 18.57 -5.96 -5.20
CA MET A 1 18.49 -4.49 -5.34
C MET A 1 17.14 -4.05 -5.91
N GLN A 2 16.77 -4.44 -7.13
CA GLN A 2 15.51 -4.04 -7.78
C GLN A 2 14.27 -4.30 -6.90
N CYS A 3 14.13 -5.52 -6.39
CA CYS A 3 12.95 -5.91 -5.62
C CYS A 3 12.83 -5.11 -4.31
N ALA A 4 13.95 -4.79 -3.66
CA ALA A 4 13.96 -3.94 -2.47
C ALA A 4 13.52 -2.51 -2.78
N ILE A 5 13.98 -1.93 -3.90
CA ILE A 5 13.55 -0.59 -4.34
C ILE A 5 12.04 -0.60 -4.62
N GLN A 6 11.54 -1.60 -5.35
CA GLN A 6 10.12 -1.72 -5.65
C GLN A 6 9.27 -1.87 -4.38
N ALA A 7 9.71 -2.68 -3.41
CA ALA A 7 9.02 -2.85 -2.14
C ALA A 7 8.95 -1.56 -1.33
N THR A 8 10.07 -0.84 -1.25
CA THR A 8 10.15 0.43 -0.52
C THR A 8 9.29 1.51 -1.18
N LEU A 9 9.33 1.63 -2.51
CA LEU A 9 8.46 2.56 -3.22
C LEU A 9 6.98 2.20 -3.05
N ALA A 10 6.62 0.92 -3.13
CA ALA A 10 5.25 0.47 -2.89
C ALA A 10 4.79 0.82 -1.46
N ALA A 11 5.65 0.62 -0.45
CA ALA A 11 5.36 0.99 0.94
C ALA A 11 5.15 2.51 1.11
N LEU A 12 6.00 3.33 0.51
CA LEU A 12 5.84 4.79 0.57
C LEU A 12 4.56 5.25 -0.16
N CYS A 13 4.22 4.61 -1.29
CA CYS A 13 2.97 4.88 -2.00
C CYS A 13 1.75 4.50 -1.14
N GLU A 14 1.74 3.32 -0.52
CA GLU A 14 0.69 2.89 0.40
C GLU A 14 0.50 3.92 1.51
N GLN A 15 1.58 4.30 2.20
CA GLN A 15 1.54 5.30 3.26
C GLN A 15 0.98 6.63 2.77
N ILE A 16 1.47 7.14 1.63
CA ILE A 16 0.96 8.39 1.06
C ILE A 16 -0.53 8.28 0.83
N ILE A 17 -1.04 7.15 0.31
CA ILE A 17 -2.46 6.97 -0.03
C ILE A 17 -3.33 6.77 1.23
N SER A 18 -2.90 5.96 2.19
CA SER A 18 -3.69 5.60 3.38
C SER A 18 -3.79 6.72 4.42
N LEU A 19 -2.89 7.70 4.40
CA LEU A 19 -2.98 8.89 5.24
C LEU A 19 -4.30 9.64 5.03
N TRP A 20 -4.86 10.16 6.12
CA TRP A 20 -6.01 11.07 6.14
C TRP A 20 -5.60 12.54 6.12
N SER A 21 -4.40 12.82 6.60
CA SER A 21 -3.74 14.12 6.56
C SER A 21 -2.22 13.89 6.62
N PHE A 22 -1.44 14.84 6.10
CA PHE A 22 0.01 14.85 6.30
C PHE A 22 0.41 15.38 7.69
N ASN A 23 -0.53 15.97 8.43
CA ASN A 23 -0.37 16.24 9.85
C ASN A 23 -0.70 14.96 10.64
N LYS A 24 0.26 14.49 11.45
CA LYS A 24 0.15 13.22 12.19
C LYS A 24 -0.99 13.19 13.22
N GLU A 25 -1.19 14.28 13.95
CA GLU A 25 -2.23 14.37 14.98
C GLU A 25 -3.62 14.40 14.33
N GLU A 26 -3.76 15.19 13.26
CA GLU A 26 -4.98 15.26 12.47
C GLU A 26 -5.28 13.89 11.83
N HIS A 27 -4.29 13.24 11.21
CA HIS A 27 -4.44 11.89 10.65
C HIS A 27 -4.96 10.88 11.67
N THR A 28 -4.34 10.83 12.85
CA THR A 28 -4.72 9.90 13.92
C THR A 28 -6.16 10.14 14.37
N THR A 29 -6.54 11.40 14.52
CA THR A 29 -7.89 11.80 14.94
C THR A 29 -8.93 11.41 13.88
N LEU A 30 -8.69 11.74 12.62
CA LEU A 30 -9.61 11.44 11.52
C LEU A 30 -9.75 9.94 11.27
N LEU A 31 -8.65 9.18 11.36
CA LEU A 31 -8.67 7.73 11.23
C LEU A 31 -9.50 7.08 12.36
N SER A 32 -9.35 7.56 13.60
CA SER A 32 -10.12 7.08 14.74
C SER A 32 -11.62 7.32 14.58
N ILE A 33 -12.01 8.53 14.14
CA ILE A 33 -13.41 8.87 13.84
C ILE A 33 -13.95 7.97 12.73
N TYR A 34 -13.20 7.81 11.63
CA TYR A 34 -13.62 6.97 10.52
C TYR A 34 -13.81 5.51 10.93
N THR A 35 -12.85 4.94 11.66
CA THR A 35 -12.91 3.56 12.15
C THR A 35 -14.13 3.37 13.05
N SER A 36 -14.38 4.32 13.95
CA SER A 36 -15.58 4.30 14.81
C SER A 36 -16.88 4.40 14.01
N MET A 37 -16.93 5.19 12.93
CA MET A 37 -18.11 5.25 12.05
C MET A 37 -18.31 3.94 11.29
N ARG A 38 -17.22 3.35 10.78
CA ARG A 38 -17.20 2.08 10.03
C ARG A 38 -17.66 0.90 10.89
N GLU A 39 -17.21 0.82 12.14
CA GLU A 39 -17.68 -0.20 13.10
C GLU A 39 -19.18 -0.09 13.43
N ASN A 40 -19.74 1.12 13.33
CA ASN A 40 -21.16 1.41 13.58
C ASN A 40 -22.04 1.39 12.32
N MET A 41 -21.49 1.06 11.13
CA MET A 41 -22.22 1.00 9.86
C MET A 41 -23.45 0.08 9.91
N ASN A 42 -23.40 -0.99 10.71
CA ASN A 42 -24.49 -1.97 10.79
C ASN A 42 -25.57 -1.62 11.82
N LYS A 43 -25.42 -0.51 12.57
CA LYS A 43 -26.31 -0.12 13.66
C LYS A 43 -27.08 1.17 13.38
N THR A 44 -26.41 2.19 12.83
CA THR A 44 -26.99 3.54 12.73
C THR A 44 -26.54 4.32 11.49
N ILE A 45 -25.40 3.99 10.89
CA ILE A 45 -24.75 4.82 9.86
C ILE A 45 -24.76 4.09 8.51
N THR A 46 -25.32 4.69 7.47
CA THR A 46 -25.32 4.05 6.15
C THR A 46 -23.93 4.15 5.48
N PRO A 47 -23.55 3.19 4.59
CA PRO A 47 -22.30 3.27 3.82
C PRO A 47 -22.18 4.56 2.98
N VAL A 48 -23.32 5.12 2.58
CA VAL A 48 -23.37 6.41 1.86
C VAL A 48 -22.91 7.56 2.75
N LEU A 49 -23.29 7.56 4.03
CA LEU A 49 -22.91 8.61 4.97
C LEU A 49 -21.42 8.54 5.30
N THR A 50 -20.87 7.36 5.55
CA THR A 50 -19.43 7.17 5.78
C THR A 50 -18.59 7.54 4.56
N GLY A 51 -19.02 7.12 3.36
CA GLY A 51 -18.36 7.47 2.10
C GLY A 51 -18.38 8.98 1.84
N THR A 52 -19.51 9.64 2.09
CA THR A 52 -19.65 11.09 1.97
C THR A 52 -18.75 11.83 2.98
N TRP A 53 -18.75 11.39 4.24
CA TRP A 53 -17.90 11.97 5.27
C TRP A 53 -16.43 11.84 4.91
N ARG A 54 -16.00 10.67 4.43
CA ARG A 54 -14.63 10.44 3.96
C ARG A 54 -14.25 11.39 2.84
N ALA A 55 -15.07 11.45 1.78
CA ALA A 55 -14.80 12.26 0.61
C ALA A 55 -14.66 13.75 0.98
N LEU A 56 -15.59 14.28 1.77
CA LEU A 56 -15.55 15.67 2.24
C LEU A 56 -14.34 15.94 3.13
N THR A 57 -14.05 15.04 4.07
CA THR A 57 -12.92 15.19 4.99
C THR A 57 -11.60 15.28 4.23
N ARG A 58 -11.35 14.34 3.31
CA ARG A 58 -10.10 14.32 2.52
C ARG A 58 -9.99 15.52 1.58
N THR A 59 -11.11 15.95 0.98
CA THR A 59 -11.18 17.15 0.13
C THR A 59 -10.69 18.40 0.86
N HIS A 60 -10.94 18.50 2.18
CA HIS A 60 -10.58 19.67 2.98
C HIS A 60 -9.26 19.55 3.76
N THR A 61 -8.74 18.34 3.95
CA THR A 61 -7.55 18.10 4.79
C THR A 61 -6.34 17.73 3.93
N LYS A 62 -6.42 16.58 3.25
CA LYS A 62 -5.29 16.01 2.51
C LYS A 62 -5.09 16.59 1.12
N ILE A 63 -6.16 16.72 0.34
CA ILE A 63 -6.10 17.13 -1.07
C ILE A 63 -5.44 18.50 -1.27
N PRO A 64 -5.73 19.53 -0.46
CA PRO A 64 -5.05 20.82 -0.57
C PRO A 64 -3.55 20.74 -0.27
N ALA A 65 -3.12 19.75 0.52
CA ALA A 65 -1.73 19.56 0.92
C ALA A 65 -0.90 18.71 -0.05
N TYR A 66 -1.52 18.00 -1.01
CA TYR A 66 -0.80 17.17 -1.99
C TYR A 66 0.20 17.99 -2.82
N HIS A 67 -0.24 19.07 -3.47
CA HIS A 67 0.68 19.85 -4.31
C HIS A 67 1.80 20.54 -3.50
N PRO A 68 1.52 21.21 -2.37
CA PRO A 68 2.57 21.81 -1.54
C PRO A 68 3.60 20.82 -1.00
N LEU A 69 3.21 19.57 -0.73
CA LEU A 69 4.10 18.56 -0.15
C LEU A 69 4.75 17.63 -1.19
N ARG A 70 4.55 17.89 -2.48
CA ARG A 70 5.15 17.11 -3.57
C ARG A 70 6.67 17.02 -3.43
N SER A 71 7.35 18.15 -3.23
CA SER A 71 8.82 18.18 -3.11
C SER A 71 9.33 17.32 -1.95
N VAL A 72 8.63 17.35 -0.81
CA VAL A 72 8.96 16.54 0.38
C VAL A 72 8.78 15.06 0.06
N ALA A 73 7.69 14.66 -0.60
CA ALA A 73 7.46 13.28 -0.98
C ALA A 73 8.50 12.75 -1.98
N LEU A 74 8.86 13.55 -2.98
CA LEU A 74 9.92 13.19 -3.94
C LEU A 74 11.29 13.06 -3.27
N GLN A 75 11.58 13.92 -2.29
CA GLN A 75 12.78 13.81 -1.47
C GLN A 75 12.80 12.50 -0.67
N SER A 76 11.67 12.11 -0.06
CA SER A 76 11.54 10.83 0.65
C SER A 76 11.73 9.63 -0.27
N PHE A 77 11.14 9.64 -1.47
CA PHE A 77 11.35 8.56 -2.45
C PHE A 77 12.84 8.43 -2.84
N ALA A 78 13.50 9.57 -3.08
CA ALA A 78 14.92 9.58 -3.43
C ALA A 78 15.81 9.10 -2.27
N GLU A 79 15.53 9.55 -1.04
CA GLU A 79 16.28 9.18 0.16
C GLU A 79 16.18 7.68 0.44
N GLU A 80 14.97 7.13 0.43
CA GLU A 80 14.76 5.71 0.72
C GLU A 80 15.34 4.80 -0.36
N THR A 81 15.27 5.22 -1.62
CA THR A 81 15.94 4.51 -2.72
C THR A 81 17.47 4.57 -2.56
N ALA A 82 18.02 5.72 -2.18
CA ALA A 82 19.45 5.90 -1.95
C ALA A 82 19.98 5.02 -0.81
N LYS A 83 19.24 4.90 0.29
CA LYS A 83 19.56 3.97 1.39
C LYS A 83 19.75 2.54 0.88
N ILE A 84 18.89 2.07 -0.01
CA ILE A 84 18.99 0.72 -0.60
C ILE A 84 20.23 0.60 -1.51
N LEU A 85 20.52 1.61 -2.32
CA LEU A 85 21.70 1.61 -3.19
C LEU A 85 23.01 1.52 -2.37
N VAL A 86 23.10 2.28 -1.29
CA VAL A 86 24.26 2.24 -0.37
C VAL A 86 24.37 0.89 0.33
N LEU A 87 23.26 0.34 0.83
CA LEU A 87 23.23 -0.99 1.48
C LEU A 87 23.64 -2.12 0.52
N CYS A 88 23.35 -1.98 -0.77
CA CYS A 88 23.78 -2.91 -1.82
C CYS A 88 25.27 -2.76 -2.19
N ARG A 89 26.08 -2.06 -1.39
CA ARG A 89 27.53 -1.82 -1.57
C ARG A 89 27.86 -1.03 -2.83
N SER A 90 27.00 -0.08 -3.23
CA SER A 90 27.39 0.94 -4.21
C SER A 90 28.57 1.76 -3.67
N PRO A 91 29.52 2.23 -4.51
CA PRO A 91 30.64 3.08 -4.08
C PRO A 91 30.22 4.50 -3.67
N TRP A 92 28.94 4.85 -3.76
CA TRP A 92 28.43 6.20 -3.47
C TRP A 92 28.21 6.45 -1.98
N THR A 93 28.37 7.71 -1.56
CA THR A 93 27.83 8.17 -0.28
C THR A 93 26.30 8.27 -0.36
N LEU A 94 25.62 8.38 0.79
CA LEU A 94 24.17 8.54 0.82
C LEU A 94 23.73 9.82 0.09
N ASP A 95 24.43 10.92 0.30
CA ASP A 95 24.13 12.21 -0.33
C ASP A 95 24.32 12.15 -1.85
N ASP A 96 25.38 11.49 -2.33
CA ASP A 96 25.63 11.27 -3.76
C ASP A 96 24.50 10.42 -4.37
N ALA A 97 24.18 9.28 -3.74
CA ALA A 97 23.14 8.38 -4.22
C ALA A 97 21.77 9.07 -4.24
N GLN A 98 21.45 9.87 -3.21
CA GLN A 98 20.20 10.63 -3.16
C GLN A 98 20.15 11.70 -4.26
N GLY A 99 21.24 12.42 -4.49
CA GLY A 99 21.35 13.38 -5.59
C GLY A 99 21.14 12.72 -6.95
N ILE A 100 21.81 11.59 -7.20
CA ILE A 100 21.66 10.80 -8.42
C ILE A 100 20.22 10.36 -8.61
N VAL A 101 19.59 9.78 -7.57
CA VAL A 101 18.21 9.29 -7.69
C VAL A 101 17.24 10.43 -7.97
N ARG A 102 17.36 11.52 -7.21
CA ARG A 102 16.51 12.71 -7.37
C ARG A 102 16.63 13.29 -8.77
N ASP A 103 17.85 13.44 -9.27
CA ASP A 103 18.08 14.18 -10.51
C ASP A 103 17.80 13.30 -11.75
N TYR A 104 18.26 12.04 -11.73
CA TYR A 104 18.11 11.11 -12.85
C TYR A 104 16.70 10.53 -12.98
N PHE A 105 16.04 10.21 -11.85
CA PHE A 105 14.68 9.64 -11.84
C PHE A 105 13.61 10.66 -11.45
N SER A 106 13.91 11.96 -11.59
CA SER A 106 13.01 13.05 -11.19
C SER A 106 11.61 12.91 -11.80
N THR A 107 11.54 12.49 -13.06
CA THR A 107 10.28 12.36 -13.82
C THR A 107 9.48 11.16 -13.34
N GLU A 108 10.12 10.00 -13.23
CA GLU A 108 9.49 8.75 -12.79
C GLU A 108 8.97 8.85 -11.35
N LEU A 109 9.73 9.49 -10.46
CA LEU A 109 9.28 9.76 -9.09
C LEU A 109 8.10 10.72 -9.07
N SER A 110 8.10 11.73 -9.95
CA SER A 110 6.98 12.65 -10.17
C SER A 110 5.72 11.91 -10.61
N ASP A 111 5.85 11.06 -11.62
CA ASP A 111 4.75 10.28 -12.18
C ASP A 111 4.18 9.31 -11.15
N LEU A 112 5.05 8.67 -10.35
CA LEU A 112 4.64 7.81 -9.25
C LEU A 112 3.83 8.57 -8.20
N TYR A 113 4.26 9.78 -7.85
CA TYR A 113 3.52 10.65 -6.93
C TYR A 113 2.14 11.04 -7.49
N ASP A 114 2.07 11.41 -8.77
CA ASP A 114 0.81 11.76 -9.43
C ASP A 114 -0.13 10.54 -9.54
N CYS A 115 0.41 9.33 -9.73
CA CYS A 115 -0.34 8.09 -9.64
C CYS A 115 -0.94 7.87 -8.24
N CYS A 116 -0.19 8.14 -7.17
CA CYS A 116 -0.71 8.06 -5.80
C CYS A 116 -1.87 9.03 -5.59
N PHE A 117 -1.73 10.28 -6.06
CA PHE A 117 -2.79 11.28 -5.98
C PHE A 117 -4.05 10.83 -6.74
N ARG A 118 -3.89 10.35 -7.98
CA ARG A 118 -5.02 9.87 -8.78
C ARG A 118 -5.73 8.69 -8.15
N LEU A 119 -4.98 7.72 -7.62
CA LEU A 119 -5.54 6.55 -6.96
C LEU A 119 -6.29 6.95 -5.69
N ASP A 120 -5.73 7.85 -4.87
CA ASP A 120 -6.39 8.38 -3.67
C ASP A 120 -7.74 9.01 -4.02
N ARG A 121 -7.76 9.92 -5.00
CA ARG A 121 -9.01 10.58 -5.44
C ARG A 121 -10.06 9.58 -5.92
N VAL A 122 -9.66 8.61 -6.74
CA VAL A 122 -10.60 7.62 -7.26
C VAL A 122 -11.13 6.71 -6.14
N ALA A 123 -10.25 6.21 -5.27
CA ALA A 123 -10.62 5.27 -4.22
C ALA A 123 -11.46 5.92 -3.12
N TYR A 124 -11.15 7.16 -2.74
CA TYR A 124 -11.69 7.75 -1.51
C TYR A 124 -12.60 8.97 -1.71
N GLU A 125 -12.59 9.65 -2.87
CA GLU A 125 -13.58 10.69 -3.22
C GLU A 125 -14.63 10.18 -4.22
N GLY A 126 -14.20 9.42 -5.22
CA GLY A 126 -15.05 9.03 -6.35
C GLY A 126 -16.13 8.00 -6.01
N ILE A 127 -15.97 7.29 -4.91
CA ILE A 127 -16.84 6.19 -4.52
C ILE A 127 -17.51 6.54 -3.19
N GLY A 128 -18.82 6.81 -3.24
CA GLY A 128 -19.63 7.09 -2.05
C GLY A 128 -20.45 5.90 -1.55
N SER A 129 -20.66 4.87 -2.37
CA SER A 129 -21.55 3.76 -2.05
C SER A 129 -20.88 2.60 -1.30
N PHE A 130 -19.55 2.57 -1.29
CA PHE A 130 -18.73 1.58 -0.60
C PHE A 130 -17.33 2.13 -0.37
N ASP A 131 -16.53 1.41 0.41
CA ASP A 131 -15.15 1.77 0.67
C ASP A 131 -14.22 0.94 -0.20
N VAL A 132 -13.19 1.59 -0.73
CA VAL A 132 -12.07 0.93 -1.41
C VAL A 132 -10.82 1.30 -0.64
N GLU A 133 -10.02 0.29 -0.29
CA GLU A 133 -8.78 0.49 0.42
C GLU A 133 -7.62 -0.15 -0.33
N VAL A 134 -6.53 0.62 -0.38
CA VAL A 134 -5.23 0.12 -0.82
C VAL A 134 -4.61 -0.68 0.31
N PHE A 135 -4.00 -1.82 -0.02
CA PHE A 135 -3.27 -2.61 0.95
C PHE A 135 -1.91 -3.06 0.42
N LEU A 136 -1.02 -3.33 1.36
CA LEU A 136 0.29 -3.92 1.12
C LEU A 136 0.52 -4.98 2.20
N ASN A 137 0.84 -6.21 1.79
CA ASN A 137 1.15 -7.28 2.73
C ASN A 137 2.53 -7.06 3.35
N LYS A 138 2.69 -7.48 4.60
CA LYS A 138 3.94 -7.30 5.36
C LYS A 138 4.87 -8.49 5.13
N PRO A 139 6.20 -8.26 5.19
CA PRO A 139 7.15 -9.34 5.34
C PRO A 139 6.77 -10.25 6.52
N GLY A 140 6.80 -11.57 6.29
CA GLY A 140 6.42 -12.59 7.26
C GLY A 140 4.93 -12.97 7.26
N ASP A 141 4.06 -12.24 6.54
CA ASP A 141 2.68 -12.68 6.35
C ASP A 141 2.64 -13.99 5.53
N ILE A 142 1.58 -14.78 5.72
CA ILE A 142 1.37 -16.02 4.97
C ILE A 142 0.86 -15.69 3.57
N TYR A 143 1.41 -16.38 2.56
CA TYR A 143 0.95 -16.25 1.18
C TYR A 143 -0.45 -16.85 0.98
N GLU A 144 -1.37 -16.01 0.52
CA GLU A 144 -2.75 -16.39 0.20
C GLU A 144 -3.04 -16.09 -1.28
N ALA A 145 -3.26 -17.15 -2.05
CA ALA A 145 -3.46 -17.02 -3.50
C ALA A 145 -4.76 -16.27 -3.87
N GLU A 146 -5.70 -16.14 -2.94
CA GLU A 146 -6.94 -15.39 -3.15
C GLU A 146 -6.71 -13.88 -3.25
N CYS A 147 -5.76 -13.34 -2.48
CA CYS A 147 -5.48 -11.90 -2.41
C CYS A 147 -4.10 -11.49 -2.93
N MET A 148 -3.24 -12.45 -3.28
CA MET A 148 -1.85 -12.19 -3.69
C MET A 148 -1.45 -12.97 -4.95
N TYR A 149 -0.43 -12.47 -5.66
CA TYR A 149 0.25 -13.19 -6.73
C TYR A 149 1.77 -12.97 -6.66
N GLU A 150 2.52 -13.99 -7.01
CA GLU A 150 3.97 -13.91 -7.10
C GLU A 150 4.39 -13.16 -8.39
N VAL A 151 5.27 -12.16 -8.25
CA VAL A 151 5.69 -11.31 -9.38
C VAL A 151 6.70 -11.99 -10.31
N GLU A 152 7.46 -12.96 -9.79
CA GLU A 152 8.40 -13.78 -10.55
C GLU A 152 8.00 -15.26 -10.44
N ALA A 153 6.83 -15.61 -10.97
CA ALA A 153 6.35 -16.98 -10.94
C ALA A 153 7.30 -17.92 -11.70
N GLY A 154 8.11 -18.68 -10.95
CA GLY A 154 8.55 -20.00 -11.39
C GLY A 154 7.35 -20.94 -11.31
N SER A 155 7.09 -21.69 -12.38
CA SER A 155 5.87 -22.48 -12.65
C SER A 155 5.50 -23.60 -11.64
N ASP A 156 6.06 -23.63 -10.45
CA ASP A 156 5.94 -24.76 -9.51
C ASP A 156 5.17 -24.44 -8.21
N MET A 157 4.86 -23.18 -7.92
CA MET A 157 4.29 -22.79 -6.61
C MET A 157 2.80 -23.09 -6.42
N GLU A 158 2.00 -23.17 -7.50
CA GLU A 158 0.62 -23.65 -7.40
C GLU A 158 0.54 -25.10 -6.87
N LYS A 159 1.63 -25.87 -7.02
CA LYS A 159 1.73 -27.24 -6.50
C LYS A 159 2.12 -27.30 -5.02
N ASP A 160 2.85 -26.31 -4.51
CA ASP A 160 3.29 -26.29 -3.10
C ASP A 160 2.16 -25.91 -2.13
N GLN A 161 1.21 -25.08 -2.56
CA GLN A 161 -0.04 -24.88 -1.79
C GLN A 161 -0.89 -26.15 -1.72
N GLN A 162 -0.92 -26.98 -2.76
CA GLN A 162 -1.59 -28.29 -2.73
C GLN A 162 -0.92 -29.28 -1.76
N ASN A 163 0.37 -29.09 -1.46
CA ASN A 163 1.13 -29.91 -0.51
C ASN A 163 1.08 -29.40 0.95
N GLY A 164 0.30 -28.35 1.24
CA GLY A 164 0.10 -27.86 2.62
C GLY A 164 1.31 -27.14 3.23
N LYS A 165 2.29 -26.71 2.43
CA LYS A 165 3.38 -25.86 2.91
C LYS A 165 2.95 -24.39 2.90
N SER A 166 2.83 -23.81 4.10
CA SER A 166 2.67 -22.37 4.25
C SER A 166 3.95 -21.68 3.80
N THR A 167 3.87 -20.82 2.78
CA THR A 167 5.01 -20.03 2.31
C THR A 167 4.83 -18.60 2.80
N GLU A 168 5.89 -18.00 3.32
CA GLU A 168 5.88 -16.64 3.85
C GLU A 168 6.27 -15.63 2.77
N ILE A 169 5.71 -14.43 2.89
CA ILE A 169 6.05 -13.29 2.05
C ILE A 169 7.40 -12.73 2.50
N ALA A 170 8.34 -12.58 1.58
CA ALA A 170 9.56 -11.84 1.82
C ALA A 170 9.29 -10.33 1.81
N PHE A 171 8.61 -9.84 0.77
CA PHE A 171 8.15 -8.45 0.67
C PHE A 171 7.09 -8.28 -0.42
N SER A 172 6.30 -7.22 -0.30
CA SER A 172 5.32 -6.80 -1.29
C SER A 172 5.90 -5.70 -2.18
N CYS A 173 5.74 -5.82 -3.49
CA CYS A 173 6.28 -4.87 -4.47
C CYS A 173 5.20 -4.20 -5.33
N ARG A 174 3.95 -4.66 -5.24
CA ARG A 174 2.80 -4.04 -5.89
C ARG A 174 1.61 -3.99 -4.94
N LEU A 175 0.93 -2.85 -4.93
CA LEU A 175 -0.24 -2.59 -4.09
C LEU A 175 -1.42 -3.45 -4.52
N GLY A 176 -2.17 -3.95 -3.53
CA GLY A 176 -3.49 -4.53 -3.72
C GLY A 176 -4.60 -3.50 -3.48
N LEU A 177 -5.80 -3.86 -3.92
CA LEU A 177 -7.03 -3.10 -3.67
C LEU A 177 -8.13 -4.06 -3.22
N TYR A 178 -8.83 -3.72 -2.15
CA TYR A 178 -10.07 -4.41 -1.78
C TYR A 178 -11.22 -3.42 -1.63
N LYS A 179 -12.42 -3.93 -1.87
CA LYS A 179 -13.69 -3.29 -1.58
C LYS A 179 -14.16 -3.78 -0.22
N VAL A 180 -14.66 -2.86 0.61
CA VAL A 180 -15.30 -3.18 1.88
C VAL A 180 -16.81 -3.13 1.70
N GLU A 181 -17.47 -4.23 2.06
CA GLU A 181 -18.92 -4.34 2.02
C GLU A 181 -19.48 -4.79 3.38
N SER A 182 -20.65 -4.25 3.76
CA SER A 182 -21.45 -4.89 4.79
C SER A 182 -22.05 -6.18 4.23
N ARG A 183 -21.79 -7.30 4.90
CA ARG A 183 -22.34 -8.60 4.49
C ARG A 183 -23.88 -8.55 4.53
N SER A 184 -24.51 -8.68 3.37
CA SER A 184 -25.97 -8.64 3.25
C SER A 184 -26.62 -9.74 4.11
N GLY A 185 -27.53 -9.36 5.01
CA GLY A 185 -28.24 -10.27 5.91
C GLY A 185 -27.51 -10.67 7.20
N ALA A 186 -26.35 -10.07 7.48
CA ALA A 186 -25.60 -10.39 8.70
C ALA A 186 -26.08 -9.54 9.91
N PRO A 187 -26.03 -10.09 11.15
CA PRO A 187 -26.53 -9.41 12.34
C PRO A 187 -25.73 -8.13 12.65
N PRO A 188 -26.32 -7.15 13.36
CA PRO A 188 -25.64 -5.92 13.74
C PRO A 188 -24.33 -6.22 14.50
N GLY A 189 -23.20 -5.79 13.96
CA GLY A 189 -21.86 -6.07 14.51
C GLY A 189 -21.11 -7.24 13.85
N SER A 190 -21.66 -7.86 12.80
CA SER A 190 -20.91 -8.79 11.96
C SER A 190 -19.76 -8.11 11.23
N ALA A 191 -18.64 -8.83 11.07
CA ALA A 191 -17.46 -8.38 10.35
C ALA A 191 -17.79 -7.91 8.92
N LEU A 192 -17.15 -6.81 8.51
CA LEU A 192 -17.20 -6.34 7.14
C LEU A 192 -16.55 -7.38 6.22
N GLN A 193 -17.09 -7.54 5.03
CA GLN A 193 -16.54 -8.42 4.01
C GLN A 193 -15.58 -7.62 3.13
N GLU A 194 -14.39 -8.16 2.93
CA GLU A 194 -13.41 -7.62 2.01
C GLU A 194 -13.47 -8.41 0.69
N VAL A 195 -13.64 -7.70 -0.42
CA VAL A 195 -13.68 -8.28 -1.76
C VAL A 195 -12.47 -7.76 -2.53
N ILE A 196 -11.54 -8.66 -2.88
CA ILE A 196 -10.33 -8.29 -3.61
C ILE A 196 -10.70 -7.79 -5.01
N LEU A 197 -10.32 -6.54 -5.31
CA LEU A 197 -10.46 -5.91 -6.62
C LEU A 197 -9.17 -6.05 -7.43
N LEU A 198 -8.02 -5.97 -6.74
CA LEU A 198 -6.69 -6.15 -7.31
C LEU A 198 -5.83 -6.89 -6.28
N LYS A 199 -5.23 -8.01 -6.70
CA LYS A 199 -4.29 -8.75 -5.86
C LYS A 199 -3.00 -7.98 -5.66
N ALA A 200 -2.39 -8.10 -4.49
CA ALA A 200 -1.05 -7.55 -4.24
C ALA A 200 0.02 -8.42 -4.92
N GLY A 201 1.06 -7.78 -5.45
CA GLY A 201 2.20 -8.47 -6.04
C GLY A 201 3.31 -8.64 -5.00
N ILE A 202 3.74 -9.88 -4.78
CA ILE A 202 4.65 -10.25 -3.69
C ILE A 202 5.83 -11.08 -4.21
N HIS A 203 6.90 -11.12 -3.42
CA HIS A 203 7.97 -12.11 -3.52
C HIS A 203 7.96 -12.98 -2.26
N LEU A 204 8.22 -14.28 -2.44
CA LEU A 204 8.21 -15.28 -1.37
C LEU A 204 9.60 -15.49 -0.77
N THR A 205 9.66 -15.91 0.50
CA THR A 205 10.92 -16.21 1.22
C THR A 205 11.65 -17.43 0.66
N SER A 206 10.90 -18.37 0.06
CA SER A 206 11.44 -19.58 -0.57
C SER A 206 12.48 -19.27 -1.66
N LEU A 207 12.32 -18.18 -2.41
CA LEU A 207 13.28 -17.72 -3.42
C LEU A 207 14.66 -17.34 -2.84
N PHE A 208 14.70 -16.97 -1.55
CA PHE A 208 15.93 -16.57 -0.86
C PHE A 208 16.59 -17.74 -0.14
N SER A 209 15.83 -18.78 0.22
CA SER A 209 16.37 -20.00 0.84
C SER A 209 17.26 -20.84 -0.09
N THR A 210 17.08 -20.73 -1.40
CA THR A 210 17.94 -21.39 -2.40
C THR A 210 19.37 -20.85 -2.46
N PHE A 211 19.63 -19.64 -1.95
CA PHE A 211 20.98 -19.06 -1.94
C PHE A 211 21.88 -19.62 -0.82
N GLU A 212 21.31 -20.18 0.24
CA GLU A 212 22.09 -20.77 1.35
C GLU A 212 22.61 -22.18 1.07
N SER A 213 22.13 -22.86 0.01
CA SER A 213 22.58 -24.22 -0.33
C SER A 213 23.81 -24.26 -1.25
N THR A 214 24.35 -23.11 -1.66
CA THR A 214 25.50 -23.03 -2.59
C THR A 214 26.73 -22.30 -2.01
N ALA A 215 26.80 -22.12 -0.68
CA ALA A 215 27.97 -21.61 0.01
C ALA A 215 28.78 -22.73 0.69
#